data_AF-A0AAP0CY23-F1
#
_entry.id   AF-A0AAP0CY23-F1
#
_cell.length_a   1.000
_cell.length_b   1.000
_cell.length_c   1.000
_cell.angle_alpha   90.00
_cell.angle_beta   90.00
_cell.angle_gamma   90.00
#
_symmetry.space_group_name_H-M   'P 1'
#
loop_
_entity.id
_entity.type
_entity.pdbx_description
1 polymer ?
#
loop_
_entity_poly.entity_id
_entity_poly.type
_entity_poly.pdbx_seq_one_letter_code
_entity_poly.pdbx_strand_id
1 'polypeptide(L)'
;MASITIFFISLIVLLPPNSAIHPPSSNSNLIQQACKATRYQQLCESSLTRYPNANANQIIQSALNISYASLRLAQSMAQSILKASAGNPSRTTAANSCIQHLANSEQRLKSTVEALPRGEMKNGRAWTSAGLAYQYDCWSALKYVNDTEMVTETMLFLDRLIGKTSNALSLMMAYDVFGEKMASWGPPKTERDGFWERGGSWGDGKRLGVPAGLKADMTVCKGGGCIIRDSAGGGERGAGSG
;
A
#
# COMPACT_ATOMS: atom_id res chain seq x y z
N MET A 1 24.96 69.37 49.90
CA MET A 1 24.99 68.83 48.53
C MET A 1 23.94 67.74 48.47
N ALA A 2 22.86 67.97 47.73
CA ALA A 2 21.60 67.22 47.79
C ALA A 2 21.62 65.98 46.87
N SER A 3 20.94 64.93 47.33
CA SER A 3 20.80 63.61 46.73
C SER A 3 19.63 63.59 45.74
N ILE A 4 19.83 63.05 44.52
CA ILE A 4 18.74 62.74 43.56
C ILE A 4 19.12 61.43 42.86
N THR A 5 18.44 60.34 43.23
CA THR A 5 18.44 59.07 42.48
C THR A 5 17.16 58.98 41.65
N ILE A 6 17.31 58.88 40.33
CA ILE A 6 16.20 58.75 39.37
C ILE A 6 15.97 57.26 39.09
N PHE A 7 14.81 56.73 39.50
CA PHE A 7 14.33 55.41 39.07
C PHE A 7 13.58 55.55 37.74
N PHE A 8 14.13 55.00 36.66
CA PHE A 8 13.41 54.81 35.39
C PHE A 8 12.55 53.55 35.47
N ILE A 9 11.24 53.71 35.64
CA ILE A 9 10.26 52.63 35.50
C ILE A 9 9.94 52.50 34.01
N SER A 10 10.47 51.45 33.36
CA SER A 10 10.10 51.09 31.98
C SER A 10 8.80 50.27 31.99
N LEU A 11 7.73 50.86 31.45
CA LEU A 11 6.43 50.24 31.25
C LEU A 11 6.51 49.27 30.05
N ILE A 12 6.63 47.97 30.31
CA ILE A 12 6.60 46.92 29.27
C ILE A 12 5.13 46.65 28.92
N VAL A 13 4.70 47.12 27.77
CA VAL A 13 3.37 46.81 27.20
C VAL A 13 3.38 45.37 26.68
N LEU A 14 2.65 44.48 27.35
CA LEU A 14 2.38 43.11 26.88
C LEU A 14 1.33 43.15 25.76
N LEU A 15 1.79 43.13 24.51
CA LEU A 15 0.95 42.77 23.36
C LEU A 15 0.80 41.25 23.29
N PRO A 16 -0.43 40.70 23.11
CA PRO A 16 -0.62 39.28 22.91
C PRO A 16 0.05 38.85 21.59
N PRO A 17 0.66 37.65 21.53
CA PRO A 17 1.25 37.17 20.28
C PRO A 17 0.13 36.98 19.25
N ASN A 18 0.22 37.75 18.16
CA ASN A 18 -0.51 37.45 16.94
C ASN A 18 -0.23 35.99 16.57
N SER A 19 -1.27 35.16 16.57
CA SER A 19 -1.19 33.84 15.96
C SER A 19 -0.94 34.07 14.47
N ALA A 20 0.33 33.99 14.06
CA ALA A 20 0.69 33.95 12.66
C ALA A 20 0.05 32.69 12.07
N ILE A 21 -0.96 32.88 11.22
CA ILE A 21 -1.42 31.85 10.29
C ILE A 21 -0.21 31.58 9.39
N HIS A 22 0.56 30.54 9.71
CA HIS A 22 1.63 30.08 8.84
C HIS A 22 1.01 29.71 7.49
N PRO A 23 1.49 30.26 6.36
CA PRO A 23 1.12 29.72 5.07
C PRO A 23 1.48 28.22 5.05
N PRO A 24 0.65 27.35 4.45
CA PRO A 24 0.95 25.94 4.40
C PRO A 24 2.35 25.77 3.81
N SER A 25 3.24 25.13 4.58
CA SER A 25 4.58 24.82 4.11
C SER A 25 4.46 24.08 2.78
N SER A 26 5.34 24.37 1.82
CA SER A 26 5.35 23.73 0.49
C SER A 26 5.26 22.20 0.60
N ASN A 27 5.88 21.61 1.62
CA ASN A 27 5.82 20.18 1.95
C ASN A 27 4.39 19.70 2.26
N SER A 28 3.57 20.47 2.97
CA SER A 28 2.19 20.08 3.31
C SER A 28 1.31 19.98 2.06
N ASN A 29 1.46 20.90 1.11
CA ASN A 29 0.69 20.86 -0.13
C ASN A 29 1.13 19.69 -1.02
N LEU A 30 2.43 19.42 -1.11
CA LEU A 30 2.97 18.27 -1.85
C LEU A 30 2.47 16.94 -1.30
N ILE A 31 2.48 16.76 0.03
CA ILE A 31 1.96 15.55 0.68
C ILE A 31 0.48 15.37 0.39
N GLN A 32 -0.33 16.43 0.48
CA GLN A 32 -1.76 16.36 0.16
C GLN A 32 -1.99 15.96 -1.31
N GLN A 33 -1.25 16.54 -2.24
CA GLN A 33 -1.35 16.14 -3.66
C GLN A 33 -0.97 14.68 -3.86
N ALA A 34 0.14 14.24 -3.27
CA ALA A 34 0.58 12.85 -3.40
C ALA A 34 -0.41 11.86 -2.79
N CYS A 35 -0.95 12.17 -1.60
CA CYS A 35 -1.84 11.27 -0.88
C CYS A 35 -3.21 11.08 -1.55
N LYS A 36 -3.62 11.98 -2.47
CA LYS A 36 -4.78 11.74 -3.36
C LYS A 36 -4.63 10.47 -4.21
N ALA A 37 -3.40 10.01 -4.42
CA ALA A 37 -3.12 8.73 -5.08
C ALA A 37 -3.63 7.51 -4.30
N THR A 38 -3.97 7.67 -3.02
CA THR A 38 -4.19 6.55 -2.10
C THR A 38 -5.65 6.40 -1.73
N ARG A 39 -6.06 5.17 -1.36
CA ARG A 39 -7.38 4.91 -0.78
C ARG A 39 -7.46 5.30 0.70
N TYR A 40 -6.33 5.39 1.39
CA TYR A 40 -6.24 5.78 2.81
C TYR A 40 -5.58 7.16 2.96
N GLN A 41 -6.19 8.19 2.37
CA GLN A 41 -5.59 9.53 2.28
C GLN A 41 -5.20 10.11 3.64
N GLN A 42 -6.11 10.07 4.62
CA GLN A 42 -5.84 10.57 5.97
C GLN A 42 -4.67 9.82 6.65
N LEU A 43 -4.58 8.50 6.46
CA LEU A 43 -3.48 7.70 6.98
C LEU A 43 -2.16 8.04 6.26
N CYS A 44 -2.21 8.30 4.95
CA CYS A 44 -1.06 8.73 4.15
C CYS A 44 -0.52 10.07 4.65
N GLU A 45 -1.39 11.08 4.74
CA GLU A 45 -1.01 12.44 5.13
C GLU A 45 -0.43 12.46 6.54
N SER A 46 -1.16 11.89 7.50
CA SER A 46 -0.72 11.83 8.91
C SER A 46 0.57 11.03 9.12
N SER A 47 0.84 10.03 8.26
CA SER A 47 2.09 9.28 8.32
C SER A 47 3.28 10.09 7.79
N LEU A 48 3.06 10.96 6.80
CA LEU A 48 4.13 11.68 6.09
C LEU A 48 4.41 13.08 6.65
N THR A 49 3.51 13.65 7.45
CA THR A 49 3.61 15.06 7.90
C THR A 49 4.93 15.38 8.62
N ARG A 50 5.54 14.39 9.29
CA ARG A 50 6.80 14.55 10.03
C ARG A 50 8.06 14.33 9.19
N TYR A 51 7.92 13.97 7.92
CA TYR A 51 9.04 13.66 7.04
C TYR A 51 9.30 14.84 6.10
N PRO A 52 10.55 15.32 5.99
CA PRO A 52 10.90 16.32 4.98
C PRO A 52 10.81 15.65 3.61
N ASN A 53 9.89 16.13 2.77
CA ASN A 53 9.67 15.59 1.44
C ASN A 53 9.62 16.73 0.43
N ALA A 54 10.61 16.80 -0.47
CA ALA A 54 10.73 17.84 -1.47
C ALA A 54 10.17 17.44 -2.85
N ASN A 55 10.04 16.14 -3.14
CA ASN A 55 9.56 15.62 -4.44
C ASN A 55 8.85 14.26 -4.28
N ALA A 56 8.27 13.76 -5.39
CA ALA A 56 7.50 12.52 -5.39
C ALA A 56 8.32 11.30 -4.95
N ASN A 57 9.57 11.20 -5.41
CA ASN A 57 10.48 10.11 -5.06
C ASN A 57 10.76 10.05 -3.55
N GLN A 58 11.01 11.20 -2.93
CA GLN A 58 11.21 11.28 -1.47
C GLN A 58 9.94 10.91 -0.71
N ILE A 59 8.76 11.32 -1.18
CA ILE A 59 7.48 10.91 -0.57
C ILE A 59 7.32 9.38 -0.61
N ILE A 60 7.62 8.75 -1.75
CA ILE A 60 7.55 7.30 -1.92
C ILE A 60 8.53 6.60 -0.98
N GLN A 61 9.79 7.05 -0.92
CA GLN A 61 10.80 6.48 -0.04
C GLN A 61 10.42 6.63 1.43
N SER A 62 9.89 7.79 1.84
CA SER A 62 9.37 8.01 3.19
C SER A 62 8.22 7.06 3.52
N ALA A 63 7.24 6.90 2.62
CA ALA A 63 6.12 5.98 2.81
C ALA A 63 6.58 4.51 2.95
N LEU A 64 7.55 4.10 2.15
CA LEU A 64 8.15 2.77 2.23
C LEU A 64 8.91 2.56 3.54
N ASN A 65 9.71 3.53 3.98
CA ASN A 65 10.45 3.47 5.24
C ASN A 65 9.52 3.42 6.45
N ILE A 66 8.42 4.17 6.43
CA ILE A 66 7.37 4.11 7.47
C ILE A 66 6.75 2.70 7.54
N SER A 67 6.48 2.10 6.38
CA SER A 67 5.93 0.75 6.28
C SER A 67 6.93 -0.29 6.80
N TYR A 68 8.20 -0.17 6.43
CA TYR A 68 9.28 -1.04 6.91
C TYR A 68 9.50 -0.95 8.43
N ALA A 69 9.50 0.27 8.99
CA ALA A 69 9.61 0.47 10.43
C ALA A 69 8.40 -0.12 11.18
N SER A 70 7.19 0.07 10.64
CA SER A 70 5.97 -0.51 11.21
C SER A 70 6.00 -2.05 11.14
N LEU A 71 6.54 -2.63 10.06
CA LEU A 71 6.72 -4.07 9.92
C LEU A 71 7.63 -4.67 11.01
N ARG A 72 8.75 -4.02 11.34
CA ARG A 72 9.65 -4.44 12.42
C ARG A 72 8.95 -4.47 13.78
N LEU A 73 8.07 -3.51 14.04
CA LEU A 73 7.23 -3.51 15.24
C LEU A 73 6.23 -4.66 15.22
N ALA A 74 5.54 -4.90 14.10
CA ALA A 74 4.63 -6.04 13.96
C ALA A 74 5.32 -7.40 14.21
N GLN A 75 6.55 -7.58 13.72
CA GLN A 75 7.36 -8.78 14.00
C GLN A 75 7.58 -8.97 15.51
N SER A 76 7.88 -7.87 16.22
CA SER A 76 8.08 -7.89 17.67
C SER A 76 6.78 -8.24 18.41
N MET A 77 5.64 -7.70 17.98
CA MET A 77 4.33 -8.03 18.54
C MET A 77 3.95 -9.50 18.31
N ALA A 78 4.18 -10.03 17.10
CA ALA A 78 3.96 -11.44 16.80
C ALA A 78 4.83 -12.37 17.67
N GLN A 79 6.08 -11.97 17.95
CA GLN A 79 6.94 -12.69 18.88
C GLN A 79 6.44 -12.64 20.33
N SER A 80 5.85 -11.52 20.76
CA SER A 80 5.19 -11.43 22.06
C SER A 80 3.99 -12.37 22.17
N ILE A 81 3.17 -12.47 21.12
CA ILE A 81 2.06 -13.45 21.06
C ILE A 81 2.61 -14.87 21.20
N LEU A 82 3.66 -15.22 20.46
CA LEU A 82 4.27 -16.56 20.53
C LEU A 82 4.71 -16.89 21.96
N LYS A 83 5.43 -15.97 22.63
CA LYS A 83 5.87 -16.15 24.03
C LYS A 83 4.69 -16.32 24.99
N ALA A 84 3.59 -15.61 24.76
CA ALA A 84 2.37 -15.69 25.57
C ALA A 84 1.44 -16.86 25.20
N SER A 85 1.83 -17.73 24.26
CA SER A 85 1.00 -18.84 23.76
C SER A 85 1.23 -20.17 24.49
N ALA A 86 1.92 -20.17 25.63
CA ALA A 86 2.18 -21.38 26.41
C ALA A 86 0.86 -22.14 26.72
N GLY A 87 0.82 -23.43 26.37
CA GLY A 87 -0.38 -24.26 26.57
C GLY A 87 -1.50 -24.07 25.54
N ASN A 88 -1.34 -23.18 24.54
CA ASN A 88 -2.29 -22.99 23.44
C ASN A 88 -1.65 -23.31 22.07
N PRO A 89 -1.83 -24.56 21.56
CA PRO A 89 -1.24 -24.98 20.29
C PRO A 89 -1.73 -24.18 19.07
N SER A 90 -3.01 -23.79 19.06
CA SER A 90 -3.60 -23.00 17.98
C SER A 90 -2.95 -21.62 17.89
N ARG A 91 -2.83 -20.92 19.03
CA ARG A 91 -2.18 -19.60 19.09
C ARG A 91 -0.69 -19.69 18.76
N THR A 92 -0.02 -20.73 19.25
CA THR A 92 1.40 -21.00 18.91
C THR A 92 1.59 -21.17 17.41
N THR A 93 0.74 -21.97 16.76
CA THR A 93 0.79 -22.19 15.30
C THR A 93 0.54 -20.89 14.53
N ALA A 94 -0.53 -20.17 14.87
CA ALA A 94 -0.88 -18.91 14.22
C ALA A 94 0.22 -17.84 14.37
N ALA A 95 0.82 -17.73 15.56
CA ALA A 95 1.93 -16.81 15.80
C ALA A 95 3.17 -17.17 14.96
N ASN A 96 3.53 -18.44 14.88
CA ASN A 96 4.64 -18.91 14.03
C ASN A 96 4.38 -18.62 12.55
N SER A 97 3.16 -18.89 12.03
CA SER A 97 2.78 -18.55 10.67
C SER A 97 2.90 -17.04 10.42
N CYS A 98 2.36 -16.22 11.33
CA CYS A 98 2.48 -14.77 11.22
C CYS A 98 3.96 -14.32 11.17
N ILE A 99 4.82 -14.84 12.05
CA ILE A 99 6.26 -14.51 12.06
C ILE A 99 6.92 -14.82 10.71
N GLN A 100 6.62 -15.99 10.13
CA GLN A 100 7.14 -16.37 8.81
C GLN A 100 6.65 -15.44 7.70
N HIS A 101 5.36 -15.10 7.68
CA HIS A 101 4.83 -14.15 6.71
C HIS A 101 5.48 -12.76 6.86
N LEU A 102 5.62 -12.24 8.08
CA LEU A 102 6.27 -10.95 8.30
C LEU A 102 7.76 -10.95 7.92
N ALA A 103 8.48 -12.07 8.11
CA ALA A 103 9.85 -12.23 7.60
C ALA A 103 9.89 -12.19 6.05
N ASN A 104 8.97 -12.86 5.38
CA ASN A 104 8.84 -12.77 3.92
C ASN A 104 8.49 -11.34 3.46
N SER A 105 7.58 -10.65 4.18
CA SER A 105 7.28 -9.24 3.92
C SER A 105 8.53 -8.37 4.03
N GLU A 106 9.38 -8.62 5.01
CA GLU A 106 10.58 -7.81 5.25
C GLU A 106 11.56 -7.94 4.07
N GLN A 107 11.78 -9.16 3.58
CA GLN A 107 12.64 -9.38 2.42
C GLN A 107 12.10 -8.64 1.18
N ARG A 108 10.78 -8.64 0.96
CA ARG A 108 10.18 -7.96 -0.19
C ARG A 108 10.26 -6.43 -0.09
N LEU A 109 10.03 -5.87 1.10
CA LEU A 109 10.19 -4.43 1.31
C LEU A 109 11.67 -4.01 1.19
N LYS A 110 12.61 -4.85 1.67
CA LYS A 110 14.05 -4.62 1.47
C LYS A 110 14.42 -4.59 -0.02
N SER A 111 13.97 -5.57 -0.81
CA SER A 111 14.20 -5.56 -2.26
C SER A 111 13.63 -4.29 -2.90
N THR A 112 12.47 -3.81 -2.44
CA THR A 112 11.88 -2.55 -2.93
C THR A 112 12.81 -1.37 -2.65
N VAL A 113 13.31 -1.22 -1.43
CA VAL A 113 14.25 -0.15 -1.05
C VAL A 113 15.48 -0.15 -1.95
N GLU A 114 15.98 -1.33 -2.33
CA GLU A 114 17.13 -1.48 -3.22
C GLU A 114 16.79 -1.15 -4.69
N ALA A 115 15.56 -1.45 -5.17
CA ALA A 115 15.13 -1.18 -6.55
C ALA A 115 14.91 0.30 -6.86
N LEU A 116 14.30 1.04 -5.93
CA LEU A 116 13.84 2.40 -6.23
C LEU A 116 14.96 3.34 -6.69
N PRO A 117 16.16 3.35 -6.06
CA PRO A 117 17.28 4.17 -6.54
C PRO A 117 17.78 3.81 -7.94
N ARG A 118 17.52 2.59 -8.41
CA ARG A 118 17.88 2.13 -9.76
C ARG A 118 16.82 2.47 -10.82
N GLY A 119 15.74 3.16 -10.43
CA GLY A 119 14.62 3.45 -11.31
C GLY A 119 13.72 2.25 -11.61
N GLU A 120 13.87 1.15 -10.86
CA GLU A 120 13.09 -0.10 -11.06
C GLU A 120 11.71 -0.01 -10.39
N MET A 121 10.93 1.03 -10.70
CA MET A 121 9.64 1.31 -10.04
C MET A 121 8.66 0.13 -10.13
N LYS A 122 8.60 -0.56 -11.28
CA LYS A 122 7.75 -1.74 -11.47
C LYS A 122 8.16 -2.93 -10.61
N ASN A 123 9.47 -3.17 -10.44
CA ASN A 123 9.96 -4.19 -9.50
C ASN A 123 9.60 -3.81 -8.06
N GLY A 124 9.77 -2.54 -7.70
CA GLY A 124 9.36 -2.01 -6.40
C GLY A 124 7.87 -2.21 -6.13
N ARG A 125 7.01 -1.96 -7.13
CA ARG A 125 5.57 -2.23 -7.05
C ARG A 125 5.30 -3.72 -6.83
N ALA A 126 5.92 -4.60 -7.61
CA ALA A 126 5.72 -6.04 -7.51
C ALA A 126 6.14 -6.58 -6.14
N TRP A 127 7.33 -6.20 -5.65
CA TRP A 127 7.82 -6.63 -4.35
C TRP A 127 6.99 -6.04 -3.20
N THR A 128 6.63 -4.75 -3.26
CA THR A 128 5.76 -4.16 -2.23
C THR A 128 4.38 -4.81 -2.21
N SER A 129 3.83 -5.19 -3.36
CA SER A 129 2.57 -5.94 -3.46
C SER A 129 2.68 -7.30 -2.76
N ALA A 130 3.78 -8.02 -2.98
CA ALA A 130 4.03 -9.27 -2.27
C ALA A 130 4.21 -9.05 -0.75
N GLY A 131 4.92 -8.00 -0.36
CA GLY A 131 5.06 -7.64 1.06
C GLY A 131 3.73 -7.34 1.74
N LEU A 132 2.86 -6.58 1.07
CA LEU A 132 1.50 -6.29 1.52
C LEU A 132 0.67 -7.56 1.69
N ALA A 133 0.73 -8.50 0.75
CA ALA A 133 0.04 -9.78 0.84
C ALA A 133 0.48 -10.58 2.07
N TYR A 134 1.79 -10.66 2.32
CA TYR A 134 2.30 -11.34 3.51
C TYR A 134 1.88 -10.65 4.83
N GLN A 135 1.78 -9.33 4.86
CA GLN A 135 1.24 -8.63 6.04
C GLN A 135 -0.22 -9.02 6.31
N TYR A 136 -1.03 -9.11 5.25
CA TYR A 136 -2.40 -9.61 5.32
C TYR A 136 -2.47 -11.08 5.75
N ASP A 137 -1.57 -11.95 5.26
CA ASP A 137 -1.54 -13.36 5.64
C ASP A 137 -1.25 -13.54 7.14
N CYS A 138 -0.32 -12.75 7.71
CA CYS A 138 -0.11 -12.73 9.15
C CYS A 138 -1.39 -12.30 9.91
N TRP A 139 -2.02 -11.20 9.48
CA TRP A 139 -3.27 -10.73 10.08
C TRP A 139 -4.37 -11.81 10.02
N SER A 140 -4.49 -12.49 8.87
CA SER A 140 -5.44 -13.56 8.63
C SER A 140 -5.18 -14.79 9.52
N ALA A 141 -3.90 -15.17 9.72
CA ALA A 141 -3.54 -16.25 10.61
C ALA A 141 -3.98 -15.96 12.07
N LEU A 142 -3.76 -14.74 12.54
CA LEU A 142 -4.13 -14.32 13.90
C LEU A 142 -5.65 -14.21 14.11
N LYS A 143 -6.42 -13.91 13.05
CA LYS A 143 -7.88 -13.77 13.11
C LYS A 143 -8.59 -14.98 13.73
N TYR A 144 -8.09 -16.19 13.47
CA TYR A 144 -8.71 -17.43 13.96
C TYR A 144 -8.40 -17.74 15.43
N VAL A 145 -7.50 -16.97 16.05
CA VAL A 145 -7.07 -17.11 17.45
C VAL A 145 -7.18 -15.78 18.20
N ASN A 146 -8.14 -14.94 17.81
CA ASN A 146 -8.36 -13.64 18.44
C ASN A 146 -9.11 -13.77 19.78
N ASP A 147 -8.46 -14.42 20.73
CA ASP A 147 -9.01 -14.79 22.03
C ASP A 147 -8.38 -14.00 23.20
N THR A 148 -7.47 -13.07 22.90
CA THR A 148 -6.78 -12.22 23.88
C THR A 148 -6.64 -10.80 23.38
N GLU A 149 -6.55 -9.86 24.32
CA GLU A 149 -6.31 -8.44 24.04
C GLU A 149 -5.03 -8.24 23.23
N MET A 150 -3.94 -8.94 23.57
CA MET A 150 -2.66 -8.87 22.84
C MET A 150 -2.81 -9.24 21.36
N VAL A 151 -3.61 -10.27 21.04
CA VAL A 151 -3.87 -10.65 19.65
C VAL A 151 -4.73 -9.59 18.96
N THR A 152 -5.78 -9.09 19.62
CA THR A 152 -6.64 -8.01 19.10
C THR A 152 -5.83 -6.75 18.77
N GLU A 153 -4.98 -6.28 19.69
CA GLU A 153 -4.13 -5.10 19.49
C GLU A 153 -3.13 -5.31 18.35
N THR A 154 -2.54 -6.50 18.27
CA THR A 154 -1.61 -6.84 17.17
C THR A 154 -2.32 -6.84 15.82
N MET A 155 -3.53 -7.39 15.75
CA MET A 155 -4.33 -7.35 14.53
C MET A 155 -4.71 -5.92 14.12
N LEU A 156 -5.09 -5.05 15.07
CA LEU A 156 -5.36 -3.64 14.79
C LEU A 156 -4.11 -2.90 14.29
N PHE A 157 -2.94 -3.22 14.86
CA PHE A 157 -1.68 -2.67 14.39
C PHE A 157 -1.34 -3.15 12.97
N LEU A 158 -1.51 -4.44 12.69
CA LEU A 158 -1.29 -5.03 11.37
C LEU A 158 -2.21 -4.42 10.31
N ASP A 159 -3.48 -4.17 10.62
CA ASP A 159 -4.41 -3.50 9.70
C ASP A 159 -3.92 -2.09 9.32
N ARG A 160 -3.42 -1.33 10.30
CA ARG A 160 -2.80 -0.02 10.05
C ARG A 160 -1.49 -0.13 9.26
N LEU A 161 -0.69 -1.17 9.47
CA LEU A 161 0.51 -1.46 8.68
C LEU A 161 0.15 -1.77 7.22
N ILE A 162 -0.86 -2.62 6.99
CA ILE A 162 -1.38 -2.96 5.66
C ILE A 162 -1.81 -1.67 4.94
N GLY A 163 -2.52 -0.77 5.63
CA GLY A 163 -2.88 0.54 5.09
C GLY A 163 -1.67 1.41 4.71
N LYS A 164 -0.61 1.44 5.53
CA LYS A 164 0.64 2.17 5.24
C LYS A 164 1.37 1.60 4.02
N THR A 165 1.52 0.28 3.95
CA THR A 165 2.16 -0.41 2.82
C THR A 165 1.33 -0.24 1.53
N SER A 166 0.00 -0.28 1.63
CA SER A 166 -0.93 -0.01 0.52
C SER A 166 -0.79 1.42 -0.01
N ASN A 167 -0.62 2.40 0.88
CA ASN A 167 -0.34 3.78 0.50
C ASN A 167 0.99 3.90 -0.25
N ALA A 168 2.08 3.29 0.25
CA ALA A 168 3.36 3.27 -0.44
C ALA A 168 3.24 2.68 -1.86
N LEU A 169 2.54 1.54 -2.00
CA LEU A 169 2.28 0.90 -3.30
C LEU A 169 1.48 1.81 -4.25
N SER A 170 0.47 2.50 -3.73
CA SER A 170 -0.37 3.42 -4.52
C SER A 170 0.43 4.63 -5.02
N LEU A 171 1.32 5.17 -4.17
CA LEU A 171 2.22 6.27 -4.54
C LEU A 171 3.21 5.83 -5.64
N MET A 172 3.79 4.62 -5.52
CA MET A 172 4.66 4.04 -6.57
C MET A 172 3.93 3.85 -7.89
N MET A 173 2.69 3.36 -7.86
CA MET A 173 1.86 3.22 -9.07
C MET A 173 1.57 4.58 -9.70
N ALA A 174 1.19 5.58 -8.92
CA ALA A 174 0.92 6.92 -9.44
C ALA A 174 2.16 7.56 -10.08
N TYR A 175 3.33 7.37 -9.47
CA TYR A 175 4.60 7.83 -10.06
C TYR A 175 4.96 7.08 -11.33
N ASP A 176 4.77 5.75 -11.40
CA ASP A 176 5.02 4.97 -12.62
C ASP A 176 4.15 5.43 -13.80
N VAL A 177 2.92 5.89 -13.54
CA VAL A 177 1.97 6.35 -14.57
C VAL A 177 2.15 7.82 -14.92
N PHE A 178 2.33 8.70 -13.93
CA PHE A 178 2.27 10.16 -14.10
C PHE A 178 3.62 10.87 -13.86
N GLY A 179 4.63 10.17 -13.37
CA GLY A 179 5.91 10.73 -12.94
C GLY A 179 5.74 11.74 -11.81
N GLU A 180 6.58 12.78 -11.82
CA GLU A 180 6.60 13.88 -10.84
C GLU A 180 5.35 14.79 -10.87
N LYS A 181 4.40 14.57 -11.80
CA LYS A 181 3.17 15.38 -11.95
C LYS A 181 2.12 14.98 -10.90
N MET A 182 2.40 15.23 -9.62
CA MET A 182 1.53 14.86 -8.49
C MET A 182 0.11 15.42 -8.58
N ALA A 183 -0.11 16.55 -9.26
CA ALA A 183 -1.45 17.09 -9.50
C ALA A 183 -2.35 16.15 -10.34
N SER A 184 -1.77 15.23 -11.11
CA SER A 184 -2.49 14.21 -11.89
C SER A 184 -2.71 12.90 -11.13
N TRP A 185 -2.14 12.78 -9.92
CA TRP A 185 -2.25 11.56 -9.14
C TRP A 185 -3.65 11.41 -8.57
N GLY A 186 -4.14 10.17 -8.59
CA GLY A 186 -5.46 9.81 -8.08
C GLY A 186 -5.50 8.33 -7.67
N PRO A 187 -6.59 7.88 -7.05
CA PRO A 187 -6.70 6.52 -6.53
C PRO A 187 -6.42 5.46 -7.60
N PRO A 188 -5.91 4.26 -7.21
CA PRO A 188 -5.64 3.19 -8.16
C PRO A 188 -6.90 2.79 -8.92
N LYS A 189 -6.81 2.86 -10.25
CA LYS A 189 -7.84 2.41 -11.20
C LYS A 189 -7.56 0.97 -11.62
N THR A 190 -8.61 0.26 -11.96
CA THR A 190 -8.58 -1.11 -12.44
C THR A 190 -9.04 -1.18 -13.89
N GLU A 191 -8.93 -2.36 -14.49
CA GLU A 191 -9.47 -2.68 -15.81
C GLU A 191 -10.98 -2.40 -15.89
N ARG A 192 -11.70 -2.54 -14.76
CA ARG A 192 -13.13 -2.21 -14.66
C ARG A 192 -13.41 -0.72 -14.80
N ASP A 193 -12.44 0.13 -14.47
CA ASP A 193 -12.51 1.58 -14.64
C ASP A 193 -12.02 2.01 -16.04
N GLY A 194 -11.80 1.06 -16.96
CA GLY A 194 -11.25 1.29 -18.29
C GLY A 194 -9.75 1.60 -18.29
N PHE A 195 -9.07 1.42 -17.16
CA PHE A 195 -7.63 1.63 -17.06
C PHE A 195 -6.88 0.36 -17.44
N TRP A 196 -6.01 0.47 -18.45
CA TRP A 196 -5.05 -0.57 -18.81
C TRP A 196 -3.66 0.01 -18.73
N GLU A 197 -2.84 -0.54 -17.84
CA GLU A 197 -1.45 -0.11 -17.75
C GLU A 197 -0.76 -0.40 -19.10
N ARG A 198 -0.04 0.59 -19.65
CA ARG A 198 0.80 0.33 -20.82
C ARG A 198 1.80 -0.76 -20.43
N GLY A 199 1.74 -1.88 -21.16
CA GLY A 199 2.68 -2.99 -20.97
C GLY A 199 4.10 -2.44 -20.96
N GLY A 200 4.93 -2.96 -20.05
CA GLY A 200 6.36 -2.68 -20.10
C GLY A 200 6.93 -3.12 -21.45
N SER A 201 8.02 -2.51 -21.89
CA SER A 201 8.82 -3.06 -22.99
C SER A 201 9.42 -4.38 -22.50
N TRP A 202 8.69 -5.48 -22.68
CA TRP A 202 9.26 -6.82 -22.61
C TRP A 202 10.24 -6.88 -23.78
N GLY A 203 11.54 -6.72 -23.50
CA GLY A 203 12.57 -6.52 -24.52
C GLY A 203 12.46 -7.55 -25.63
N ASP A 204 12.32 -7.08 -26.89
CA ASP A 204 12.28 -7.82 -28.17
C ASP A 204 11.72 -9.26 -28.14
N GLY A 205 10.81 -9.53 -27.20
CA GLY A 205 10.25 -10.84 -26.97
C GLY A 205 9.02 -10.96 -27.82
N LYS A 206 9.11 -11.78 -28.89
CA LYS A 206 8.03 -12.26 -29.75
C LYS A 206 6.65 -11.90 -29.21
N ARG A 207 5.89 -11.10 -29.97
CA ARG A 207 4.43 -10.95 -29.83
C ARG A 207 3.85 -12.29 -29.37
N LEU A 208 3.47 -12.38 -28.10
CA LEU A 208 2.81 -13.56 -27.57
C LEU A 208 1.46 -13.63 -28.29
N GLY A 209 1.41 -14.47 -29.32
CA GLY A 209 0.20 -14.78 -30.06
C GLY A 209 -0.53 -15.92 -29.38
N VAL A 210 -1.85 -15.95 -29.53
CA VAL A 210 -2.62 -17.17 -29.28
C VAL A 210 -2.11 -18.23 -30.26
N PRO A 211 -1.74 -19.46 -29.80
CA PRO A 211 -1.34 -20.53 -30.68
C PRO A 211 -2.34 -20.75 -31.81
N ALA A 212 -1.86 -20.89 -33.04
CA ALA A 212 -2.71 -21.20 -34.18
C ALA A 212 -3.32 -22.60 -34.02
N GLY A 213 -4.59 -22.76 -34.39
CA GLY A 213 -5.27 -24.06 -34.36
C GLY A 213 -5.87 -24.47 -33.02
N LEU A 214 -5.96 -23.56 -32.04
CA LEU A 214 -6.78 -23.82 -30.85
C LEU A 214 -8.24 -24.02 -31.26
N LYS A 215 -8.81 -25.15 -30.86
CA LYS A 215 -10.26 -25.40 -30.95
C LYS A 215 -10.93 -24.70 -29.77
N ALA A 216 -12.02 -24.00 -30.02
CA ALA A 216 -12.81 -23.41 -28.96
C ALA A 216 -13.53 -24.53 -28.19
N ASP A 217 -13.20 -24.70 -26.90
CA ASP A 217 -13.89 -25.65 -26.03
C ASP A 217 -15.29 -25.15 -25.64
N MET A 218 -15.47 -23.83 -25.61
CA MET A 218 -16.76 -23.19 -25.37
C MET A 218 -16.88 -21.91 -26.19
N THR A 219 -18.04 -21.73 -26.83
CA THR A 219 -18.40 -20.49 -27.52
C THR A 219 -19.48 -19.79 -26.71
N VAL A 220 -19.27 -18.52 -26.35
CA VAL A 220 -20.28 -17.71 -25.67
C VAL A 220 -20.96 -16.81 -26.70
N CYS A 221 -22.20 -17.14 -27.07
CA CYS A 221 -23.01 -16.33 -27.98
C CYS A 221 -23.78 -15.28 -27.19
N LYS A 222 -23.75 -14.03 -27.65
CA LYS A 222 -24.59 -12.96 -27.11
C LYS A 222 -26.00 -13.09 -27.69
N GLY A 223 -26.89 -13.71 -26.92
CA GLY A 223 -28.30 -13.93 -27.29
C GLY A 223 -28.55 -15.33 -27.86
N GLY A 224 -29.61 -15.97 -27.34
CA GLY A 224 -30.09 -17.34 -27.59
C GLY A 224 -29.56 -18.07 -28.83
N GLY A 225 -28.63 -19.01 -28.59
CA GLY A 225 -28.36 -20.15 -29.46
C GLY A 225 -26.96 -20.16 -30.08
N CYS A 226 -26.00 -20.81 -29.40
CA CYS A 226 -24.86 -21.39 -30.12
C CYS A 226 -25.22 -22.81 -30.54
N ILE A 227 -25.09 -23.14 -31.83
CA ILE A 227 -25.08 -24.53 -32.28
C ILE A 227 -23.64 -25.02 -32.13
N ILE A 228 -23.40 -25.90 -31.14
CA ILE A 228 -22.12 -26.61 -31.04
C ILE A 228 -22.14 -27.72 -32.10
N ARG A 229 -21.27 -27.62 -33.10
CA ARG A 229 -21.02 -28.71 -34.05
C ARG A 229 -19.81 -29.49 -33.56
N ASP A 230 -20.07 -30.61 -32.88
CA ASP A 230 -19.02 -31.57 -32.55
C ASP A 230 -18.47 -32.17 -33.84
N SER A 231 -17.15 -32.05 -34.03
CA SER A 231 -16.43 -32.65 -35.17
C SER A 231 -16.23 -34.16 -35.03
N ALA A 232 -16.92 -34.81 -34.09
CA ALA A 232 -16.96 -36.26 -33.96
C ALA A 232 -18.36 -36.74 -34.37
N GLY A 233 -18.46 -37.15 -35.64
CA GLY A 233 -19.59 -37.81 -36.31
C GLY A 233 -20.91 -38.02 -35.55
N GLY A 234 -21.96 -37.39 -36.08
CA GLY A 234 -23.33 -37.94 -36.07
C GLY A 234 -24.22 -37.55 -34.88
N GLY A 235 -25.06 -36.53 -35.09
CA GLY A 235 -26.28 -36.33 -34.31
C GLY A 235 -26.59 -34.87 -34.00
N GLU A 236 -27.49 -34.25 -34.76
CA GLU A 236 -28.12 -32.99 -34.38
C GLU A 236 -28.93 -33.20 -33.10
N ARG A 237 -28.50 -32.57 -31.99
CA ARG A 237 -29.37 -32.34 -30.84
C ARG A 237 -29.66 -30.85 -30.75
N GLY A 238 -30.83 -30.46 -31.24
CA GLY A 238 -31.40 -29.15 -30.96
C GLY A 238 -31.65 -29.03 -29.45
N ALA A 239 -31.06 -28.02 -28.82
CA ALA A 239 -31.44 -27.62 -27.48
C ALA A 239 -32.78 -26.86 -27.58
N GLY A 240 -33.86 -27.58 -27.33
CA GLY A 240 -35.19 -26.99 -27.14
C GLY A 240 -35.20 -26.07 -25.92
N SER A 241 -35.87 -24.94 -26.05
CA SER A 241 -36.10 -23.97 -24.99
C SER A 241 -37.02 -24.57 -23.91
N GLY A 242 -36.59 -24.47 -22.66
CA GLY A 242 -37.38 -24.64 -21.44
C GLY A 242 -36.84 -23.69 -20.38
#